data_AF-A0A3C1DE73-F1
#
_entry.id   AF-A0A3C1DE73-F1
#
_cell.length_a   1.000
_cell.length_b   1.000
_cell.length_c   1.000
_cell.angle_alpha   90.00
_cell.angle_beta   90.00
_cell.angle_gamma   90.00
#
_symmetry.space_group_name_H-M   'P 1'
#
loop_
_entity.id
_entity.type
_entity.pdbx_description
1 polymer ?
#
loop_
_entity_poly.entity_id
_entity_poly.type
_entity_poly.pdbx_seq_one_letter_code
_entity_poly.pdbx_strand_id
1 'polypeptide(L)'
;MCQLAIEWLRGNDSAWIDDRHESRKRSWRELLPDALKTKLQLQVLEHHLSVCQCTNVPVQLFNQGFCCITRTDEEVSVVCETENAPADAVAREDGWRVFRVCGPLDFGLVGILAKISTALAEAEIPLFAISTYDTDYILVKGEMLERAIAELRHCGCSI
;
A
#
# COMPACT_ATOMS: atom_id res chain seq x y z
N MET A 1 -0.32 6.04 -9.45
CA MET A 1 0.92 5.22 -9.49
C MET A 1 1.16 4.81 -10.93
N CYS A 2 2.10 5.51 -11.58
CA CYS A 2 2.25 5.66 -13.03
C CYS A 2 2.67 4.39 -13.78
N GLN A 3 2.25 4.33 -15.05
CA GLN A 3 2.73 3.47 -16.14
C GLN A 3 4.27 3.21 -16.11
N LEU A 4 5.04 4.17 -15.59
CA LEU A 4 6.50 4.13 -15.44
C LEU A 4 7.01 2.99 -14.54
N ALA A 5 6.23 2.52 -13.56
CA ALA A 5 6.64 1.39 -12.72
C ALA A 5 6.56 0.04 -13.45
N ILE A 6 5.62 -0.08 -14.41
CA ILE A 6 5.44 -1.28 -15.22
C ILE A 6 6.49 -1.35 -16.34
N GLU A 7 6.89 -0.20 -16.88
CA GLU A 7 7.97 -0.10 -17.87
C GLU A 7 9.35 -0.39 -17.25
N TRP A 8 9.59 0.03 -16.00
CA TRP A 8 10.78 -0.34 -15.23
C TRP A 8 10.92 -1.86 -15.04
N LEU A 9 9.81 -2.58 -14.89
CA LEU A 9 9.79 -4.04 -14.80
C LEU A 9 9.91 -4.74 -16.16
N ARG A 10 9.68 -4.05 -17.28
CA ARG A 10 9.56 -4.67 -18.62
C ARG A 10 10.71 -4.38 -19.58
N GLY A 11 11.65 -3.50 -19.28
CA GLY A 11 12.87 -3.43 -20.09
C GLY A 11 13.77 -2.24 -19.80
N ASN A 12 14.96 -2.53 -19.26
CA ASN A 12 16.19 -1.87 -19.72
C ASN A 12 17.40 -2.78 -19.46
N ASP A 13 17.54 -3.81 -20.28
CA ASP A 13 18.81 -4.50 -20.53
C ASP A 13 19.70 -3.56 -21.36
N SER A 14 20.53 -2.75 -20.70
CA SER A 14 21.88 -2.35 -21.14
C SER A 14 22.34 -1.07 -20.43
N ALA A 15 23.22 -1.26 -19.44
CA ALA A 15 24.41 -0.45 -19.14
C ALA A 15 24.66 -0.44 -17.62
N TRP A 16 25.85 -0.93 -17.26
CA TRP A 16 26.45 -0.94 -15.92
C TRP A 16 25.97 -2.05 -14.98
N ILE A 17 26.49 -3.27 -15.19
CA ILE A 17 27.30 -4.00 -14.20
C ILE A 17 28.18 -4.98 -15.00
N ASP A 18 29.46 -4.63 -15.05
CA ASP A 18 30.53 -5.49 -15.52
C ASP A 18 30.92 -6.49 -14.42
N ASP A 19 31.04 -7.74 -14.83
CA ASP A 19 31.67 -8.90 -14.19
C ASP A 19 31.52 -9.09 -12.67
N ARG A 20 30.55 -9.93 -12.31
CA ARG A 20 30.78 -11.04 -11.36
C ARG A 20 29.73 -12.14 -11.52
N HIS A 21 30.09 -13.15 -12.32
CA HIS A 21 29.77 -14.56 -12.15
C HIS A 21 28.36 -14.96 -11.69
N GLU A 22 27.56 -15.42 -12.66
CA GLU A 22 26.98 -16.76 -12.65
C GLU A 22 26.53 -17.28 -11.27
N SER A 23 25.60 -16.59 -10.63
CA SER A 23 25.01 -17.04 -9.36
C SER A 23 23.51 -17.16 -9.52
N ARG A 24 23.11 -18.36 -9.97
CA ARG A 24 21.85 -19.08 -9.71
C ARG A 24 20.62 -18.20 -9.55
N LYS A 25 19.62 -18.44 -10.41
CA LYS A 25 18.18 -18.20 -10.17
C LYS A 25 17.73 -18.75 -8.81
N ARG A 26 18.13 -18.14 -7.70
CA ARG A 26 17.51 -18.34 -6.40
C ARG A 26 16.21 -17.60 -6.48
N SER A 27 15.11 -18.32 -6.29
CA SER A 27 13.81 -17.69 -6.08
C SER A 27 14.01 -16.64 -4.99
N TRP A 28 13.61 -15.38 -5.22
CA TRP A 28 13.73 -14.32 -4.22
C TRP A 28 13.13 -14.72 -2.86
N ARG A 29 12.19 -15.68 -2.87
CA ARG A 29 11.60 -16.35 -1.70
C ARG A 29 12.62 -17.04 -0.79
N GLU A 30 13.74 -17.53 -1.34
CA GLU A 30 14.83 -18.20 -0.60
C GLU A 30 15.79 -17.21 0.08
N LEU A 31 15.75 -15.94 -0.29
CA LEU A 31 16.61 -14.87 0.24
C LEU A 31 15.90 -13.99 1.27
N LEU A 32 14.63 -14.28 1.59
CA LEU A 32 13.87 -13.52 2.56
C LEU A 32 14.38 -13.79 4.00
N PRO A 33 14.63 -12.75 4.81
CA PRO A 33 14.87 -12.89 6.25
C PRO A 33 13.84 -13.80 6.93
N ASP A 34 14.21 -14.48 8.02
CA ASP A 34 13.28 -15.34 8.76
C ASP A 34 12.01 -14.60 9.24
N ALA A 35 12.10 -13.28 9.44
CA ALA A 35 10.97 -12.41 9.79
C ALA A 35 9.94 -12.21 8.64
N LEU A 36 10.26 -12.62 7.41
CA LEU A 36 9.32 -12.69 6.28
C LEU A 36 8.74 -14.10 6.08
N LYS A 37 9.27 -15.10 6.80
CA LYS A 37 8.70 -16.45 6.90
C LYS A 37 7.54 -16.51 7.91
N THR A 38 7.44 -15.51 8.79
CA THR A 38 6.30 -15.33 9.68
C THR A 38 5.03 -14.97 8.90
N LYS A 39 3.92 -15.57 9.31
CA LYS A 39 2.61 -15.39 8.68
C LYS A 39 2.13 -13.95 8.93
N LEU A 40 2.18 -13.12 7.89
CA LEU A 40 1.71 -11.74 7.95
C LEU A 40 0.19 -11.73 8.16
N GLN A 41 -0.29 -11.01 9.16
CA GLN A 41 -1.71 -10.87 9.43
C GLN A 41 -2.18 -9.48 8.98
N LEU A 42 -3.25 -9.45 8.19
CA LEU A 42 -3.94 -8.26 7.73
C LEU A 42 -5.35 -8.28 8.30
N GLN A 43 -5.92 -7.12 8.59
CA GLN A 43 -7.31 -6.98 8.99
C GLN A 43 -8.01 -6.02 8.04
N VAL A 44 -9.11 -6.47 7.43
CA VAL A 44 -10.01 -5.56 6.70
C VAL A 44 -10.75 -4.70 7.72
N LEU A 45 -10.67 -3.38 7.59
CA LEU A 45 -11.46 -2.48 8.43
C LEU A 45 -12.84 -2.22 7.79
N GLU A 46 -13.79 -1.85 8.63
CA GLU A 46 -15.17 -1.53 8.22
C GLU A 46 -15.26 -0.17 7.50
N HIS A 47 -14.23 0.68 7.63
CA HIS A 47 -14.22 2.02 7.04
C HIS A 47 -14.30 1.98 5.52
N HIS A 48 -15.13 2.87 4.98
CA HIS A 48 -15.14 3.29 3.59
C HIS A 48 -14.41 4.62 3.51
N LEU A 49 -13.36 4.68 2.70
CA LEU A 49 -12.46 5.83 2.68
C LEU A 49 -12.51 6.59 1.35
N SER A 50 -12.14 7.86 1.45
CA SER A 50 -11.96 8.79 0.34
C SER A 50 -10.58 9.41 0.42
N VAL A 51 -9.96 9.62 -0.73
CA VAL A 51 -8.70 10.37 -0.89
C VAL A 51 -9.05 11.72 -1.51
N CYS A 52 -8.77 12.80 -0.79
CA CYS A 52 -9.13 14.16 -1.17
C CYS A 52 -7.88 15.03 -1.30
N GLN A 53 -7.84 15.86 -2.34
CA GLN A 53 -6.92 16.99 -2.41
C GLN A 53 -7.65 18.22 -1.83
N CYS A 54 -7.05 18.89 -0.84
CA CYS A 54 -7.70 19.96 -0.10
C CYS A 54 -6.85 21.23 -0.10
N THR A 55 -7.51 22.39 -0.12
CA THR A 55 -6.86 23.69 0.16
C THR A 55 -6.86 23.98 1.66
N ASN A 56 -7.93 23.59 2.35
CA ASN A 56 -8.08 23.68 3.80
C ASN A 56 -8.50 22.32 4.35
N VAL A 57 -7.94 21.93 5.49
CA VAL A 57 -8.31 20.67 6.16
C VAL A 57 -9.20 20.98 7.36
N PRO A 58 -10.46 20.51 7.40
CA PRO A 58 -11.33 20.70 8.54
C PRO A 58 -10.73 20.10 9.81
N VAL A 59 -10.66 20.88 10.89
CA VAL A 59 -10.09 20.44 12.19
C VAL A 59 -10.85 19.24 12.77
N GLN A 60 -12.12 19.09 12.44
CA GLN A 60 -12.99 18.02 12.88
C GLN A 60 -12.50 16.65 12.43
N LEU A 61 -11.80 16.56 11.29
CA LEU A 61 -11.23 15.30 10.79
C LEU A 61 -10.17 14.72 11.72
N PHE A 62 -9.49 15.54 12.52
CA PHE A 62 -8.54 15.06 13.53
C PHE A 62 -9.21 14.38 14.72
N ASN A 63 -10.50 14.64 14.93
CA ASN A 63 -11.25 14.16 16.09
C ASN A 63 -12.22 13.02 15.73
N GLN A 64 -12.19 12.54 14.48
CA GLN A 64 -13.17 11.60 13.95
C GLN A 64 -12.47 10.48 13.17
N GLY A 65 -12.78 9.23 13.53
CA GLY A 65 -12.51 8.05 12.71
C GLY A 65 -11.08 7.92 12.20
N PHE A 66 -10.94 7.26 11.04
CA PHE A 66 -9.68 7.14 10.32
C PHE A 66 -9.34 8.46 9.62
N CYS A 67 -8.15 9.02 9.87
CA CYS A 67 -7.66 10.21 9.19
C CYS A 67 -6.15 10.13 8.96
N CYS A 68 -5.72 10.40 7.72
CA CYS A 68 -4.32 10.60 7.36
C CYS A 68 -4.22 11.89 6.54
N ILE A 69 -3.37 12.82 6.97
CA ILE A 69 -3.18 14.10 6.30
C ILE A 69 -1.71 14.23 5.94
N THR A 70 -1.43 14.38 4.65
CA THR A 70 -0.09 14.55 4.11
C THR A 70 -0.03 15.89 3.40
N ARG A 71 0.89 16.75 3.82
CA ARG A 71 1.20 18.00 3.12
C ARG A 71 2.57 17.87 2.48
N THR A 72 2.62 18.12 1.19
CA THR A 72 3.86 18.28 0.42
C THR A 72 4.04 19.76 0.07
N ASP A 73 5.06 20.06 -0.72
CA ASP A 73 5.25 21.35 -1.37
C ASP A 73 4.25 21.59 -2.51
N GLU A 74 3.64 20.53 -3.04
CA GLU A 74 2.67 20.59 -4.15
C GLU A 74 1.22 20.67 -3.67
N GLU A 75 0.86 19.95 -2.60
CA GLU A 75 -0.55 19.82 -2.20
C GLU A 75 -0.78 19.42 -0.73
N VAL A 76 -2.05 19.36 -0.35
CA VAL A 76 -2.51 18.69 0.87
C VAL A 76 -3.45 17.54 0.49
N SER A 77 -3.01 16.32 0.77
CA SER A 77 -3.79 15.09 0.58
C SER A 77 -4.39 14.65 1.91
N VAL A 78 -5.68 14.32 1.89
CA VAL A 78 -6.44 13.89 3.07
C VAL A 78 -7.11 12.56 2.75
N VAL A 79 -6.77 11.53 3.51
CA VAL A 79 -7.49 10.25 3.52
C VAL A 79 -8.37 10.21 4.75
N CYS A 80 -9.67 10.06 4.56
CA CYS A 80 -10.65 10.05 5.64
C CYS A 80 -11.86 9.17 5.31
N GLU A 81 -12.74 8.95 6.28
CA GLU A 81 -14.02 8.27 6.05
C GLU A 81 -14.87 9.05 5.03
N THR A 82 -15.45 8.34 4.07
CA THR A 82 -16.16 8.93 2.92
C THR A 82 -17.32 9.84 3.32
N GLU A 83 -17.98 9.55 4.45
CA GLU A 83 -19.06 10.37 4.99
C GLU A 83 -18.57 11.71 5.57
N ASN A 84 -17.31 11.78 6.00
CA ASN A 84 -16.69 12.96 6.60
C ASN A 84 -15.84 13.74 5.58
N ALA A 85 -15.71 13.25 4.35
CA ALA A 85 -14.87 13.84 3.32
C ALA A 85 -15.31 15.29 2.98
N PRO A 86 -14.38 16.26 2.91
CA PRO A 86 -14.71 17.67 2.67
C PRO A 86 -15.51 17.88 1.37
N ALA A 87 -16.61 18.62 1.46
CA ALA A 87 -17.46 18.91 0.30
C ALA A 87 -16.81 19.90 -0.69
N ASP A 88 -15.86 20.71 -0.22
CA ASP A 88 -15.09 21.69 -0.97
C ASP A 88 -13.68 21.20 -1.35
N ALA A 89 -13.45 19.89 -1.32
CA ALA A 89 -12.21 19.29 -1.82
C ALA A 89 -11.99 19.65 -3.31
N VAL A 90 -10.74 19.94 -3.67
CA VAL A 90 -10.34 20.28 -5.05
C VAL A 90 -10.49 19.06 -5.96
N ALA A 91 -10.11 17.90 -5.46
CA ALA A 91 -10.28 16.61 -6.10
C ALA A 91 -10.62 15.57 -5.02
N ARG A 92 -11.38 14.55 -5.40
CA ARG A 92 -11.84 13.50 -4.50
C ARG A 92 -11.99 12.18 -5.25
N GLU A 93 -11.45 11.13 -4.65
CA GLU A 93 -11.55 9.75 -5.13
C GLU A 93 -12.12 8.86 -4.03
N ASP A 94 -13.28 8.26 -4.30
CA ASP A 94 -14.08 7.50 -3.32
C ASP A 94 -13.92 5.98 -3.49
N GLY A 95 -14.60 5.24 -2.62
CA GLY A 95 -14.78 3.80 -2.77
C GLY A 95 -13.55 2.99 -2.36
N TRP A 96 -12.71 3.53 -1.47
CA TRP A 96 -11.56 2.79 -0.96
C TRP A 96 -11.95 1.91 0.24
N ARG A 97 -11.35 0.72 0.29
CA ARG A 97 -11.37 -0.20 1.43
C ARG A 97 -9.96 -0.38 1.94
N VAL A 98 -9.79 -0.56 3.24
CA VAL A 98 -8.49 -0.53 3.90
C VAL A 98 -8.19 -1.83 4.64
N PHE A 99 -6.98 -2.33 4.44
CA PHE A 99 -6.35 -3.35 5.26
C PHE A 99 -5.41 -2.67 6.25
N ARG A 100 -5.44 -3.10 7.51
CA ARG A 100 -4.41 -2.80 8.51
C ARG A 100 -3.45 -3.98 8.62
N VAL A 101 -2.14 -3.73 8.55
CA VAL A 101 -1.14 -4.74 8.90
C VAL A 101 -1.14 -4.91 10.43
N CYS A 102 -1.34 -6.14 10.92
CA CYS A 102 -1.48 -6.41 12.36
C CYS A 102 -0.13 -6.68 13.02
N GLY A 103 0.02 -6.17 14.26
CA GLY A 103 1.25 -6.22 15.06
C GLY A 103 2.08 -4.95 14.92
N PRO A 104 2.90 -4.60 15.92
CA PRO A 104 3.87 -3.54 15.76
C PRO A 104 4.91 -4.00 14.75
N LEU A 105 5.09 -3.23 13.68
CA LEU A 105 6.17 -3.46 12.74
C LEU A 105 7.43 -2.83 13.32
N ASP A 106 8.42 -3.66 13.65
CA ASP A 106 9.76 -3.17 13.95
C ASP A 106 10.26 -2.39 12.71
N PHE A 107 10.77 -1.18 12.87
CA PHE A 107 11.34 -0.38 11.79
C PHE A 107 12.47 -1.09 11.03
N GLY A 108 13.09 -2.12 11.62
CA GLY A 108 14.05 -3.00 10.95
C GLY A 108 13.44 -4.04 10.01
N LEU A 109 12.11 -4.16 9.95
CA LEU A 109 11.41 -5.19 9.20
C LEU A 109 11.25 -4.79 7.72
N VAL A 110 12.22 -5.22 6.91
CA VAL A 110 12.24 -4.95 5.47
C VAL A 110 11.33 -5.94 4.72
N GLY A 111 10.60 -5.44 3.73
CA GLY A 111 9.98 -6.27 2.69
C GLY A 111 8.50 -6.64 2.89
N ILE A 112 7.84 -6.20 3.96
CA ILE A 112 6.39 -6.39 4.12
C ILE A 112 5.63 -5.72 3.00
N LEU A 113 5.85 -4.41 2.80
CA LEU A 113 5.22 -3.67 1.71
C LEU A 113 5.56 -4.27 0.37
N ALA A 114 6.82 -4.70 0.15
CA ALA A 114 7.23 -5.36 -1.09
C ALA A 114 6.44 -6.65 -1.35
N LYS A 115 6.22 -7.48 -0.33
CA LYS A 115 5.43 -8.71 -0.45
C LYS A 115 3.97 -8.41 -0.81
N ILE A 116 3.35 -7.47 -0.11
CA ILE A 116 1.95 -7.07 -0.37
C ILE A 116 1.84 -6.44 -1.76
N SER A 117 2.69 -5.47 -2.07
CA SER A 117 2.62 -4.73 -3.34
C SER A 117 2.90 -5.61 -4.54
N THR A 118 3.83 -6.57 -4.43
CA THR A 118 4.09 -7.54 -5.50
C THR A 118 2.87 -8.40 -5.76
N ALA A 119 2.26 -8.97 -4.71
CA ALA A 119 1.07 -9.81 -4.87
C ALA A 119 -0.11 -9.04 -5.52
N LEU A 120 -0.35 -7.80 -5.08
CA LEU A 120 -1.41 -6.97 -5.65
C LEU A 120 -1.09 -6.52 -7.09
N ALA A 121 0.16 -6.18 -7.38
CA ALA A 121 0.60 -5.79 -8.72
C ALA A 121 0.51 -6.95 -9.73
N GLU A 122 0.90 -8.16 -9.33
CA GLU A 122 0.76 -9.38 -10.17
C GLU A 122 -0.71 -9.66 -10.52
N ALA A 123 -1.64 -9.27 -9.66
CA ALA A 123 -3.07 -9.38 -9.88
C ALA A 123 -3.71 -8.14 -10.54
N GLU A 124 -2.90 -7.15 -10.93
CA GLU A 124 -3.33 -5.87 -11.51
C GLU A 124 -4.30 -5.09 -10.61
N ILE A 125 -4.09 -5.15 -9.29
CA ILE A 125 -4.87 -4.43 -8.28
C ILE A 125 -4.09 -3.19 -7.84
N PRO A 126 -4.54 -1.97 -8.18
CA PRO A 126 -3.93 -0.75 -7.67
C PRO A 126 -4.04 -0.69 -6.15
N LEU A 127 -2.97 -0.21 -5.51
CA LEU A 127 -2.94 0.01 -4.07
C LEU A 127 -2.54 1.45 -3.75
N PHE A 128 -3.00 1.92 -2.59
CA PHE A 128 -2.56 3.16 -1.97
C PHE A 128 -2.05 2.83 -0.55
N ALA A 129 -0.78 3.07 -0.27
CA ALA A 129 -0.16 2.70 1.00
C ALA A 129 -0.01 3.92 1.92
N ILE A 130 -0.34 3.72 3.19
CA ILE A 130 -0.19 4.72 4.26
C ILE A 130 0.61 4.06 5.38
N SER A 131 1.83 4.53 5.61
CA SER A 131 2.62 4.13 6.76
C SER A 131 2.35 5.04 7.95
N THR A 132 2.28 4.45 9.14
CA THR A 132 2.22 5.17 10.42
C THR A 132 3.44 4.83 11.26
N TYR A 133 3.49 5.32 12.50
CA TYR A 133 4.55 4.94 13.42
C TYR A 133 4.52 3.43 13.74
N ASP A 134 3.33 2.86 13.98
CA ASP A 134 3.21 1.48 14.45
C ASP A 134 3.12 0.45 13.33
N THR A 135 2.46 0.82 12.22
CA THR A 135 2.10 -0.13 11.17
C THR A 135 1.74 0.54 9.83
N ASP A 136 1.53 -0.27 8.81
CA ASP A 136 1.06 0.14 7.49
C ASP A 136 -0.43 -0.15 7.29
N TYR A 137 -1.06 0.71 6.49
CA TYR A 137 -2.42 0.56 5.99
C TYR A 137 -2.38 0.51 4.46
N ILE A 138 -3.06 -0.47 3.89
CA ILE A 138 -3.10 -0.70 2.44
C ILE A 138 -4.53 -0.52 1.97
N LEU A 139 -4.73 0.47 1.11
CA LEU A 139 -6.03 0.77 0.53
C LEU A 139 -6.11 0.16 -0.86
N VAL A 140 -7.25 -0.44 -1.18
CA VAL A 140 -7.62 -0.92 -2.51
C VAL A 140 -9.01 -0.41 -2.86
N LYS A 141 -9.33 -0.40 -4.16
CA LYS A 141 -10.69 -0.10 -4.60
C LYS A 141 -11.69 -1.15 -4.10
N GLY A 142 -12.85 -0.69 -3.65
CA GLY A 142 -13.88 -1.54 -3.04
C GLY A 142 -14.36 -2.63 -3.97
N GLU A 143 -14.50 -2.35 -5.27
CA GLU A 143 -14.84 -3.35 -6.28
C GLU A 143 -13.77 -4.43 -6.48
N MET A 144 -12.54 -4.21 -5.98
CA MET A 144 -11.43 -5.16 -6.05
C MET A 144 -11.14 -5.86 -4.73
N LEU A 145 -11.88 -5.57 -3.65
CA LEU A 145 -11.57 -6.05 -2.30
C LEU A 145 -11.51 -7.59 -2.22
N GLU A 146 -12.51 -8.30 -2.74
CA GLU A 146 -12.55 -9.76 -2.68
C GLU A 146 -11.40 -10.41 -3.45
N ARG A 147 -11.04 -9.83 -4.61
CA ARG A 147 -9.86 -10.25 -5.37
C ARG A 147 -8.59 -10.00 -4.58
N ALA A 148 -8.44 -8.82 -3.98
CA ALA A 148 -7.28 -8.50 -3.14
C ALA A 148 -7.15 -9.48 -1.96
N ILE A 149 -8.26 -9.82 -1.30
CA ILE A 149 -8.29 -10.80 -0.22
C ILE A 149 -7.78 -12.17 -0.71
N ALA A 150 -8.27 -12.64 -1.85
CA ALA A 150 -7.86 -13.92 -2.41
C ALA A 150 -6.36 -13.96 -2.73
N GLU A 151 -5.83 -12.91 -3.37
CA GLU A 151 -4.42 -12.83 -3.77
C GLU A 151 -3.47 -12.70 -2.58
N LEU A 152 -3.86 -11.89 -1.58
CA LEU A 152 -3.09 -11.75 -0.35
C LEU A 152 -3.07 -13.05 0.47
N ARG A 153 -4.17 -13.82 0.47
CA ARG A 153 -4.18 -15.18 1.04
C ARG A 153 -3.28 -16.12 0.25
N HIS A 154 -3.30 -16.03 -1.09
CA HIS A 154 -2.44 -16.84 -1.96
C HIS A 154 -0.95 -16.58 -1.72
N CYS A 155 -0.55 -15.33 -1.44
CA CYS A 155 0.83 -14.98 -1.09
C CYS A 155 1.21 -15.28 0.38
N GLY A 156 0.31 -15.92 1.14
CA GLY A 156 0.56 -16.41 2.49
C GLY A 156 0.23 -15.42 3.61
N CYS A 157 -0.57 -14.38 3.34
CA CYS A 157 -1.12 -13.53 4.39
C CYS A 157 -2.35 -14.20 5.03
N SER A 158 -2.58 -13.92 6.32
CA SER A 158 -3.86 -14.19 6.97
C SER A 158 -4.71 -12.93 6.91
N ILE A 159 -6.01 -13.10 6.64
CA ILE A 159 -7.00 -12.01 6.62
C ILE A 159 -8.20 -12.44 7.44
#